data_AF-A0A6P1TTD2-F1
#
_entry.id   AF-A0A6P1TTD2-F1
#
_cell.length_a   1.000
_cell.length_b   1.000
_cell.length_c   1.000
_cell.angle_alpha   90.00
_cell.angle_beta   90.00
_cell.angle_gamma   90.00
#
_symmetry.space_group_name_H-M   'P 1'
#
loop_
_entity.id
_entity.type
_entity.pdbx_description
1 polymer ?
#
loop_
_entity_poly.entity_id
_entity_poly.type
_entity_poly.pdbx_seq_one_letter_code
_entity_poly.pdbx_strand_id
1 'polypeptide(L)'
;MNKFSKIIIVLVGAILFTVFIYFLYHIADNQMTSVPLLIMAGIFLYILILSILFLFINTDYKTSSNEVSDYYAALRQSLIINNYQLTKSESKESGTQAATDILELMSINMAEIKEYYVLSKNMAKSSFKLSVSMCLLGFTLITSSIIFIFAMDITIGSAIIPAIGGVIVEVVAGTSLFVYRQSLEQLNKYYEALHENERFLSVVNITDKISPEKKDDVYQEIIKSQLNYKDMIS
;
A
#
# COMPACT_ATOMS: atom_id res chain seq x y z
N MET A 1 14.16 -9.83 4.91
CA MET A 1 15.04 -9.41 6.03
C MET A 1 14.43 -9.90 7.33
N ASN A 2 15.15 -10.70 8.12
CA ASN A 2 14.59 -11.35 9.32
C ASN A 2 14.17 -10.31 10.36
N LYS A 3 13.11 -10.59 11.15
CA LYS A 3 12.62 -9.73 12.25
C LYS A 3 13.76 -9.24 13.17
N PHE A 4 14.77 -10.08 13.36
CA PHE A 4 15.97 -9.77 14.14
C PHE A 4 16.79 -8.60 13.57
N SER A 5 16.97 -8.55 12.25
CA SER A 5 17.72 -7.48 11.57
C SER A 5 16.98 -6.14 11.61
N LYS A 6 15.64 -6.16 11.61
CA LYS A 6 14.80 -4.97 11.82
C LYS A 6 14.93 -4.40 13.24
N ILE A 7 14.95 -5.26 14.25
CA ILE A 7 15.13 -4.87 15.65
C ILE A 7 16.51 -4.25 15.86
N ILE A 8 17.56 -4.85 15.27
CA ILE A 8 18.93 -4.31 15.32
C ILE A 8 18.99 -2.91 14.68
N ILE A 9 18.36 -2.72 13.53
CA ILE A 9 18.29 -1.42 12.86
C ILE A 9 17.64 -0.35 13.74
N VAL A 10 16.50 -0.67 14.38
CA VAL A 10 15.80 0.27 15.27
C VAL A 10 16.63 0.57 16.52
N LEU A 11 17.26 -0.44 17.13
CA LEU A 11 18.13 -0.26 18.29
C LEU A 11 19.35 0.61 17.96
N VAL A 12 19.99 0.38 16.83
CA VAL A 12 21.12 1.19 16.36
C VAL A 12 20.67 2.62 16.13
N GLY A 13 19.52 2.84 15.47
CA GLY A 13 18.95 4.19 15.29
C GLY A 13 18.66 4.91 16.61
N ALA A 14 18.09 4.22 17.60
CA ALA A 14 17.80 4.78 18.93
C ALA A 14 19.08 5.15 19.69
N ILE A 15 20.12 4.31 19.63
CA ILE A 15 21.42 4.59 20.26
C ILE A 15 22.04 5.83 19.61
N LEU A 16 22.08 5.91 18.28
CA LEU A 16 22.59 7.07 17.55
C LEU A 16 21.81 8.35 17.89
N PHE A 17 20.48 8.25 18.06
CA PHE A 17 19.65 9.40 18.47
C PHE A 17 19.96 9.87 19.90
N THR A 18 20.15 8.96 20.85
CA THR A 18 20.55 9.32 22.22
C THR A 18 21.94 9.97 22.26
N VAL A 19 22.88 9.48 21.42
CA VAL A 19 24.20 10.10 21.25
C VAL A 19 24.06 11.50 20.66
N PHE A 20 23.18 11.72 19.68
CA PHE A 20 22.90 13.03 19.10
C PHE A 20 22.27 14.02 20.11
N ILE A 21 21.37 13.57 20.99
CA ILE A 21 20.78 14.42 22.04
C ILE A 21 21.84 14.81 23.08
N TYR A 22 22.64 13.85 23.55
CA TYR A 22 23.76 14.10 24.46
C TYR A 22 24.75 15.10 23.87
N PHE A 23 24.91 15.06 22.56
CA PHE A 23 25.77 15.94 21.83
C PHE A 23 25.26 17.38 21.69
N LEU A 24 23.97 17.56 21.39
CA LEU A 24 23.31 18.86 21.40
C LEU A 24 23.40 19.53 22.78
N TYR A 25 23.25 18.73 23.85
CA TYR A 25 23.42 19.20 25.22
C TYR A 25 24.83 19.75 25.46
N HIS A 26 25.87 19.10 24.93
CA HIS A 26 27.24 19.54 25.13
C HIS A 26 27.62 20.79 24.30
N ILE A 27 27.03 20.97 23.11
CA ILE A 27 27.15 22.21 22.32
C ILE A 27 26.52 23.40 23.07
N ALA A 28 25.39 23.20 23.74
CA ALA A 28 24.68 24.25 24.48
C ALA A 28 25.46 24.76 25.72
N ASP A 29 26.31 23.92 26.32
CA ASP A 29 27.06 24.24 27.55
C ASP A 29 28.39 25.00 27.32
N ASN A 30 28.71 25.32 26.05
CA ASN A 30 29.69 26.33 25.63
C ASN A 30 31.14 26.20 26.16
N GLN A 31 31.56 25.03 26.67
CA GLN A 31 32.95 24.77 27.05
C GLN A 31 33.69 23.92 25.99
N MET A 32 34.71 24.55 25.37
CA MET A 32 35.80 24.00 24.52
C MET A 32 35.66 24.08 22.98
N THR A 33 36.37 25.07 22.41
CA THR A 33 37.42 25.06 21.35
C THR A 33 37.34 24.20 20.08
N SER A 34 36.32 23.35 19.85
CA SER A 34 36.15 22.63 18.58
C SER A 34 34.68 22.46 18.18
N VAL A 35 33.87 23.48 18.48
CA VAL A 35 32.46 23.61 18.09
C VAL A 35 32.16 23.20 16.62
N PRO A 36 32.99 23.54 15.60
CA PRO A 36 32.71 23.15 14.22
C PRO A 36 32.84 21.63 13.97
N LEU A 37 33.84 20.98 14.58
CA LEU A 37 34.05 19.54 14.45
C LEU A 37 32.91 18.78 15.12
N LEU A 38 32.42 19.32 16.24
CA LEU A 38 31.27 18.76 16.91
C LEU A 38 30.03 18.87 15.99
N ILE A 39 29.66 20.06 15.55
CA ILE A 39 28.49 20.26 14.65
C ILE A 39 28.53 19.31 13.43
N MET A 40 29.70 19.13 12.81
CA MET A 40 29.88 18.19 11.69
C MET A 40 29.57 16.73 12.06
N ALA A 41 29.99 16.27 13.23
CA ALA A 41 29.70 14.92 13.72
C ALA A 41 28.21 14.71 14.05
N GLY A 42 27.53 15.74 14.57
CA GLY A 42 26.08 15.72 14.81
C GLY A 42 25.27 15.59 13.51
N ILE A 43 25.62 16.37 12.48
CA ILE A 43 25.00 16.29 11.16
C ILE A 43 25.23 14.90 10.53
N PHE A 44 26.44 14.36 10.66
CA PHE A 44 26.77 13.02 10.16
C PHE A 44 25.92 11.94 10.83
N LEU A 45 25.77 11.99 12.16
CA LEU A 45 24.91 11.10 12.93
C LEU A 45 23.44 11.17 12.49
N TYR A 46 22.94 12.37 12.27
CA TYR A 46 21.59 12.61 11.79
C TYR A 46 21.33 12.01 10.40
N ILE A 47 22.26 12.23 9.46
CA ILE A 47 22.21 11.65 8.11
C ILE A 47 22.24 10.12 8.19
N LEU A 48 23.02 9.56 9.12
CA LEU A 48 23.13 8.11 9.33
C LEU A 48 21.80 7.53 9.85
N ILE A 49 21.14 8.21 10.80
CA ILE A 49 19.80 7.83 11.29
C ILE A 49 18.76 7.88 10.17
N LEU A 50 18.77 8.95 9.35
CA LEU A 50 17.90 9.11 8.19
C LEU A 50 18.10 8.00 7.15
N SER A 51 19.35 7.65 6.85
CA SER A 51 19.71 6.57 5.92
C SER A 51 19.25 5.20 6.45
N ILE A 52 19.39 4.96 7.76
CA ILE A 52 18.90 3.75 8.41
C ILE A 52 17.36 3.66 8.34
N LEU A 53 16.65 4.76 8.60
CA LEU A 53 15.19 4.82 8.49
C LEU A 53 14.72 4.60 7.04
N PHE A 54 15.42 5.18 6.06
CA PHE A 54 15.15 4.97 4.65
C PHE A 54 15.35 3.50 4.23
N LEU A 55 16.45 2.86 4.67
CA LEU A 55 16.70 1.44 4.45
C LEU A 55 15.65 0.56 5.12
N PHE A 56 15.16 0.93 6.30
CA PHE A 56 14.08 0.22 6.98
C PHE A 56 12.79 0.24 6.16
N ILE A 57 12.35 1.42 5.73
CA ILE A 57 11.16 1.61 4.89
C ILE A 57 11.28 0.82 3.58
N ASN A 58 12.44 0.88 2.93
CA ASN A 58 12.69 0.19 1.65
C ASN A 58 12.86 -1.33 1.79
N THR A 59 13.38 -1.82 2.89
CA THR A 59 13.53 -3.27 3.07
C THR A 59 12.19 -3.92 3.43
N ASP A 60 11.36 -3.24 4.21
CA ASP A 60 9.97 -3.66 4.41
C ASP A 60 9.13 -3.55 3.14
N TYR A 61 9.47 -2.62 2.25
CA TYR A 61 8.92 -2.57 0.90
C TYR A 61 9.31 -3.80 0.07
N LYS A 62 10.60 -4.11 -0.04
CA LYS A 62 11.07 -5.24 -0.86
C LYS A 62 10.53 -6.59 -0.39
N THR A 63 10.47 -6.83 0.92
CA THR A 63 9.86 -8.07 1.46
C THR A 63 8.35 -8.12 1.23
N SER A 64 7.60 -7.06 1.56
CA SER A 64 6.14 -7.07 1.34
C SER A 64 5.78 -7.03 -0.15
N SER A 65 6.63 -6.51 -1.04
CA SER A 65 6.39 -6.50 -2.48
C SER A 65 6.61 -7.89 -3.08
N ASN A 66 7.63 -8.62 -2.62
CA ASN A 66 7.93 -9.96 -3.15
C ASN A 66 6.84 -10.97 -2.80
N GLU A 67 6.42 -11.08 -1.53
CA GLU A 67 5.35 -12.01 -1.13
C GLU A 67 4.04 -11.75 -1.88
N VAL A 68 3.78 -10.48 -2.10
CA VAL A 68 2.57 -10.00 -2.75
C VAL A 68 2.66 -10.23 -4.26
N SER A 69 3.83 -9.99 -4.87
CA SER A 69 4.15 -10.36 -6.26
C SER A 69 4.08 -11.87 -6.53
N ASP A 70 4.58 -12.70 -5.62
CA ASP A 70 4.57 -14.16 -5.75
C ASP A 70 3.13 -14.69 -5.67
N TYR A 71 2.33 -14.14 -4.75
CA TYR A 71 0.89 -14.37 -4.71
C TYR A 71 0.21 -13.95 -6.03
N TYR A 72 0.64 -12.86 -6.67
CA TYR A 72 0.09 -12.43 -7.96
C TYR A 72 0.52 -13.26 -9.14
N ALA A 73 1.77 -13.72 -9.18
CA ALA A 73 2.21 -14.66 -10.19
C ALA A 73 1.35 -15.93 -10.12
N ALA A 74 1.12 -16.45 -8.92
CA ALA A 74 0.26 -17.60 -8.69
C ALA A 74 -1.21 -17.31 -9.05
N LEU A 75 -1.77 -16.18 -8.61
CA LEU A 75 -3.16 -15.80 -8.91
C LEU A 75 -3.35 -15.60 -10.41
N ARG A 76 -2.53 -14.76 -11.06
CA ARG A 76 -2.59 -14.50 -12.50
C ARG A 76 -2.44 -15.79 -13.30
N GLN A 77 -1.56 -16.70 -12.89
CA GLN A 77 -1.40 -17.98 -13.55
C GLN A 77 -2.63 -18.88 -13.36
N SER A 78 -3.23 -18.90 -12.16
CA SER A 78 -4.51 -19.60 -11.94
C SER A 78 -5.66 -19.02 -12.76
N LEU A 79 -5.71 -17.70 -12.94
CA LEU A 79 -6.73 -17.02 -13.73
C LEU A 79 -6.55 -17.25 -15.24
N ILE A 80 -5.31 -17.19 -15.75
CA ILE A 80 -5.01 -17.50 -17.17
C ILE A 80 -5.31 -18.98 -17.47
N ILE A 81 -4.94 -19.88 -16.57
CA ILE A 81 -5.23 -21.32 -16.72
C ILE A 81 -6.74 -21.54 -16.73
N ASN A 82 -7.48 -20.93 -15.80
CA ASN A 82 -8.94 -21.01 -15.78
C ASN A 82 -9.55 -20.41 -17.05
N ASN A 83 -9.20 -19.17 -17.42
CA ASN A 83 -9.71 -18.51 -18.63
C ASN A 83 -9.39 -19.31 -19.91
N TYR A 84 -8.20 -19.90 -20.02
CA TYR A 84 -7.84 -20.77 -21.15
C TYR A 84 -8.66 -22.08 -21.18
N GLN A 85 -8.96 -22.65 -20.01
CA GLN A 85 -9.85 -23.82 -19.90
C GLN A 85 -11.31 -23.48 -20.21
N LEU A 86 -11.76 -22.29 -19.83
CA LEU A 86 -13.09 -21.74 -20.09
C LEU A 86 -13.32 -21.52 -21.60
N THR A 87 -12.43 -20.77 -22.27
CA THR A 87 -12.49 -20.57 -23.74
C THR A 87 -12.40 -21.87 -24.55
N LYS A 88 -11.79 -22.92 -23.98
CA LYS A 88 -11.73 -24.26 -24.62
C LYS A 88 -13.02 -25.07 -24.40
N SER A 89 -13.75 -24.83 -23.32
CA SER A 89 -15.03 -25.50 -22.99
C SER A 89 -16.19 -25.01 -23.88
N GLU A 90 -16.22 -23.71 -24.21
CA GLU A 90 -17.19 -23.12 -25.17
C GLU A 90 -17.16 -23.79 -26.56
N SER A 91 -16.02 -24.37 -26.95
CA SER A 91 -15.85 -24.96 -28.29
C SER A 91 -16.48 -26.34 -28.49
N LYS A 92 -17.14 -26.96 -27.49
CA LYS A 92 -17.50 -28.39 -27.57
C LYS A 92 -18.95 -28.86 -27.37
N GLU A 93 -19.93 -28.15 -26.80
CA GLU A 93 -21.23 -28.80 -26.53
C GLU A 93 -22.45 -27.88 -26.58
N SER A 94 -23.23 -27.90 -27.68
CA SER A 94 -24.50 -27.17 -27.79
C SER A 94 -25.73 -27.93 -27.29
N GLY A 95 -26.50 -27.30 -26.40
CA GLY A 95 -27.79 -27.80 -25.93
C GLY A 95 -28.31 -27.16 -24.62
N THR A 96 -27.45 -27.01 -23.60
CA THR A 96 -27.77 -26.43 -22.27
C THR A 96 -26.95 -25.16 -21.98
N GLN A 97 -26.29 -24.63 -23.02
CA GLN A 97 -25.14 -23.73 -22.93
C GLN A 97 -25.42 -22.37 -22.31
N ALA A 98 -26.57 -21.75 -22.53
CA ALA A 98 -26.74 -20.32 -22.25
C ALA A 98 -26.61 -19.92 -20.76
N ALA A 99 -27.08 -20.76 -19.83
CA ALA A 99 -26.96 -20.47 -18.39
C ALA A 99 -25.54 -20.73 -17.87
N THR A 100 -24.90 -21.80 -18.35
CA THR A 100 -23.52 -22.14 -18.05
C THR A 100 -22.56 -21.07 -18.59
N ASP A 101 -22.82 -20.56 -19.79
CA ASP A 101 -22.11 -19.49 -20.48
C ASP A 101 -22.14 -18.16 -19.70
N ILE A 102 -23.30 -17.80 -19.11
CA ILE A 102 -23.41 -16.59 -18.27
C ILE A 102 -22.63 -16.74 -16.94
N LEU A 103 -22.68 -17.92 -16.30
CA LEU A 103 -21.90 -18.16 -15.07
C LEU A 103 -20.39 -18.17 -15.35
N GLU A 104 -20.00 -18.67 -16.51
CA GLU A 104 -18.64 -18.65 -17.03
C GLU A 104 -18.16 -17.20 -17.25
N LEU A 105 -18.93 -16.37 -17.97
CA LEU A 105 -18.64 -14.93 -18.11
C LEU A 105 -18.54 -14.20 -16.76
N MET A 106 -19.39 -14.54 -15.79
CA MET A 106 -19.35 -13.95 -14.46
C MET A 106 -18.11 -14.37 -13.66
N SER A 107 -17.64 -15.60 -13.85
CA SER A 107 -16.38 -16.08 -13.27
C SER A 107 -15.16 -15.35 -13.83
N ILE A 108 -15.18 -15.02 -15.14
CA ILE A 108 -14.17 -14.22 -15.81
C ILE A 108 -14.17 -12.79 -15.25
N ASN A 109 -15.34 -12.16 -15.11
CA ASN A 109 -15.45 -10.82 -14.51
C ASN A 109 -14.97 -10.80 -13.05
N MET A 110 -15.26 -11.84 -12.28
CA MET A 110 -14.77 -11.97 -10.90
C MET A 110 -13.23 -12.05 -10.86
N ALA A 111 -12.61 -12.74 -11.83
CA ALA A 111 -11.16 -12.80 -11.97
C ALA A 111 -10.55 -11.41 -12.22
N GLU A 112 -11.17 -10.63 -13.11
CA GLU A 112 -10.75 -9.27 -13.43
C GLU A 112 -10.87 -8.33 -12.20
N ILE A 113 -11.98 -8.40 -11.45
CA ILE A 113 -12.16 -7.62 -10.21
C ILE A 113 -11.10 -7.97 -9.17
N LYS A 114 -10.72 -9.25 -9.05
CA LYS A 114 -9.63 -9.68 -8.14
C LYS A 114 -8.30 -9.05 -8.55
N GLU A 115 -8.01 -8.92 -9.84
CA GLU A 115 -6.80 -8.26 -10.34
C GLU A 115 -6.77 -6.77 -9.96
N TYR A 116 -7.87 -6.03 -10.14
CA TYR A 116 -7.93 -4.62 -9.76
C TYR A 116 -7.91 -4.38 -8.25
N TYR A 117 -8.55 -5.25 -7.46
CA TYR A 117 -8.45 -5.24 -5.99
C TYR A 117 -7.00 -5.31 -5.55
N VAL A 118 -6.28 -6.27 -6.12
CA VAL A 118 -4.86 -6.51 -5.91
C VAL A 118 -4.02 -5.30 -6.31
N LEU A 119 -4.25 -4.74 -7.49
CA LEU A 119 -3.52 -3.58 -7.99
C LEU A 119 -3.71 -2.37 -7.07
N SER A 120 -4.95 -2.11 -6.67
CA SER A 120 -5.32 -1.02 -5.76
C SER A 120 -4.66 -1.19 -4.39
N LYS A 121 -4.61 -2.42 -3.87
CA LYS A 121 -3.92 -2.74 -2.62
C LYS A 121 -2.43 -2.43 -2.69
N ASN A 122 -1.78 -2.73 -3.81
CA ASN A 122 -0.36 -2.42 -4.00
C ASN A 122 -0.12 -0.92 -4.10
N MET A 123 -0.93 -0.24 -4.91
CA MET A 123 -0.83 1.19 -5.08
C MET A 123 -1.00 1.90 -3.74
N ALA A 124 -1.99 1.49 -2.93
CA ALA A 124 -2.17 1.98 -1.57
C ALA A 124 -0.92 1.76 -0.71
N LYS A 125 -0.38 0.54 -0.65
CA LYS A 125 0.82 0.24 0.14
C LYS A 125 2.05 1.07 -0.27
N SER A 126 2.29 1.18 -1.58
CA SER A 126 3.44 1.93 -2.10
C SER A 126 3.30 3.42 -1.82
N SER A 127 2.14 4.00 -2.12
CA SER A 127 1.85 5.41 -1.91
C SER A 127 1.89 5.81 -0.43
N PHE A 128 1.40 4.94 0.46
CA PHE A 128 1.50 5.15 1.91
C PHE A 128 2.95 5.20 2.38
N LYS A 129 3.79 4.24 1.96
CA LYS A 129 5.21 4.21 2.35
C LYS A 129 5.98 5.41 1.80
N LEU A 130 5.71 5.77 0.54
CA LEU A 130 6.32 6.95 -0.08
C LEU A 130 5.93 8.23 0.66
N SER A 131 4.66 8.38 1.00
CA SER A 131 4.16 9.51 1.78
C SER A 131 4.87 9.63 3.12
N VAL A 132 4.93 8.54 3.92
CA VAL A 132 5.61 8.54 5.22
C VAL A 132 7.10 8.86 5.09
N SER A 133 7.78 8.29 4.10
CA SER A 133 9.20 8.57 3.87
C SER A 133 9.45 10.03 3.48
N MET A 134 8.61 10.58 2.62
CA MET A 134 8.75 11.97 2.17
C MET A 134 8.38 12.95 3.28
N CYS A 135 7.34 12.71 4.07
CA CYS A 135 7.04 13.55 5.24
C CYS A 135 8.24 13.59 6.21
N LEU A 136 8.86 12.44 6.50
CA LEU A 136 10.03 12.42 7.37
C LEU A 136 11.18 13.24 6.77
N LEU A 137 11.48 13.06 5.47
CA LEU A 137 12.51 13.81 4.76
C LEU A 137 12.22 15.33 4.72
N GLY A 138 11.00 15.73 4.39
CA GLY A 138 10.57 17.13 4.33
C GLY A 138 10.71 17.82 5.68
N PHE A 139 10.18 17.18 6.74
CA PHE A 139 10.32 17.65 8.11
C PHE A 139 11.79 17.79 8.54
N THR A 140 12.64 16.82 8.16
CA THR A 140 14.07 16.86 8.49
C THR A 140 14.82 18.01 7.82
N LEU A 141 14.51 18.31 6.55
CA LEU A 141 15.08 19.44 5.82
C LEU A 141 14.67 20.79 6.41
N ILE A 142 13.40 20.95 6.79
CA ILE A 142 12.92 22.19 7.41
C ILE A 142 13.57 22.37 8.79
N THR A 143 13.60 21.31 9.60
CA THR A 143 14.16 21.37 10.96
C THR A 143 15.67 21.66 10.93
N SER A 144 16.42 20.98 10.04
CA SER A 144 17.86 21.24 9.88
C SER A 144 18.15 22.67 9.41
N SER A 145 17.33 23.21 8.50
CA SER A 145 17.44 24.61 8.08
C SER A 145 17.32 25.58 9.26
N ILE A 146 16.36 25.36 10.15
CA ILE A 146 16.18 26.19 11.36
C ILE A 146 17.38 26.05 12.30
N ILE A 147 17.84 24.83 12.57
CA ILE A 147 19.01 24.59 13.43
C ILE A 147 20.26 25.29 12.88
N PHE A 148 20.47 25.27 11.56
CA PHE A 148 21.61 25.92 10.92
C PHE A 148 21.62 27.44 11.09
N ILE A 149 20.46 28.09 11.10
CA ILE A 149 20.37 29.52 11.38
C ILE A 149 20.85 29.83 12.81
N PHE A 150 20.41 29.03 13.80
CA PHE A 150 20.67 29.32 15.22
C PHE A 150 22.03 28.80 15.73
N ALA A 151 22.54 27.69 15.19
CA ALA A 151 23.75 27.03 15.69
C ALA A 151 25.02 27.42 14.95
N MET A 152 24.92 27.92 13.72
CA MET A 152 26.06 28.24 12.85
C MET A 152 26.08 29.69 12.38
N ASP A 153 25.16 30.53 12.87
CA ASP A 153 24.99 31.94 12.47
C ASP A 153 24.95 32.13 10.94
N ILE A 154 24.41 31.15 10.23
CA ILE A 154 24.32 31.18 8.77
C ILE A 154 23.27 32.22 8.37
N THR A 155 23.56 33.01 7.35
CA THR A 155 22.60 33.98 6.83
C THR A 155 21.29 33.31 6.38
N ILE A 156 20.17 33.98 6.64
CA ILE A 156 18.82 33.52 6.28
C ILE A 156 18.73 33.13 4.80
N GLY A 157 19.44 33.86 3.92
CA GLY A 157 19.48 33.58 2.48
C GLY A 157 19.95 32.16 2.13
N SER A 158 20.93 31.62 2.86
CA SER A 158 21.42 30.25 2.64
C SER A 158 20.50 29.18 3.24
N ALA A 159 19.78 29.49 4.32
CA ALA A 159 18.85 28.58 4.97
C ALA A 159 17.50 28.44 4.22
N ILE A 160 17.13 29.43 3.41
CA ILE A 160 15.91 29.40 2.59
C ILE A 160 15.91 28.21 1.62
N ILE A 161 17.06 27.84 1.05
CA ILE A 161 17.17 26.76 0.06
C ILE A 161 16.70 25.41 0.64
N PRO A 162 17.25 24.90 1.76
CA PRO A 162 16.76 23.65 2.36
C PRO A 162 15.33 23.76 2.90
N ALA A 163 14.89 24.94 3.35
CA ALA A 163 13.50 25.14 3.80
C ALA A 163 12.50 24.97 2.65
N ILE A 164 12.76 25.60 1.49
CA ILE A 164 11.93 25.45 0.28
C ILE A 164 11.98 24.00 -0.21
N GLY A 165 13.17 23.38 -0.21
CA GLY A 165 13.33 21.96 -0.55
C GLY A 165 12.45 21.06 0.32
N GLY A 166 12.42 21.29 1.63
CA GLY A 166 11.57 20.54 2.56
C GLY A 166 10.07 20.73 2.30
N VAL A 167 9.64 21.96 1.99
CA VAL A 167 8.23 22.23 1.61
C VAL A 167 7.84 21.50 0.32
N ILE A 168 8.69 21.50 -0.69
CA ILE A 168 8.43 20.76 -1.95
C ILE A 168 8.30 19.26 -1.67
N VAL A 169 9.16 18.70 -0.82
CA VAL A 169 9.09 17.29 -0.42
C VAL A 169 7.78 16.98 0.31
N GLU A 170 7.27 17.88 1.17
CA GLU A 170 5.97 17.71 1.83
C GLU A 170 4.79 17.73 0.85
N VAL A 171 4.85 18.54 -0.21
CA VAL A 171 3.82 18.52 -1.27
C VAL A 171 3.78 17.16 -1.97
N VAL A 172 4.94 16.55 -2.24
CA VAL A 172 5.04 15.20 -2.80
C VAL A 172 4.48 14.16 -1.81
N ALA A 173 4.76 14.33 -0.52
CA ALA A 173 4.24 13.46 0.53
C ALA A 173 2.71 13.50 0.62
N GLY A 174 2.13 14.70 0.57
CA GLY A 174 0.67 14.92 0.58
C GLY A 174 0.00 14.36 -0.69
N THR A 175 0.61 14.54 -1.86
CA THR A 175 0.12 13.95 -3.11
C THR A 175 0.13 12.43 -3.05
N SER A 176 1.20 11.84 -2.50
CA SER A 176 1.29 10.39 -2.30
C SER A 176 0.22 9.89 -1.32
N LEU A 177 -0.06 10.66 -0.25
CA LEU A 177 -1.14 10.33 0.68
C LEU A 177 -2.52 10.40 0.03
N PHE A 178 -2.73 11.36 -0.87
CA PHE A 178 -3.95 11.47 -1.65
C PHE A 178 -4.16 10.23 -2.53
N VAL A 179 -3.14 9.78 -3.26
CA VAL A 179 -3.19 8.54 -4.05
C VAL A 179 -3.52 7.35 -3.14
N TYR A 180 -2.90 7.24 -1.96
CA TYR A 180 -3.23 6.19 -0.99
C TYR A 180 -4.71 6.17 -0.62
N ARG A 181 -5.30 7.33 -0.30
CA ARG A 181 -6.72 7.44 0.03
C ARG A 181 -7.61 6.99 -1.12
N GLN A 182 -7.30 7.42 -2.34
CA GLN A 182 -8.06 7.03 -3.53
C GLN A 182 -7.97 5.52 -3.80
N SER A 183 -6.78 4.94 -3.62
CA SER A 183 -6.58 3.50 -3.76
C SER A 183 -7.32 2.68 -2.69
N LEU A 184 -7.46 3.19 -1.46
CA LEU A 184 -8.27 2.54 -0.43
C LEU A 184 -9.77 2.58 -0.75
N GLU A 185 -10.26 3.69 -1.30
CA GLU A 185 -11.64 3.79 -1.74
C GLU A 185 -11.94 2.78 -2.85
N GLN A 186 -11.03 2.67 -3.83
CA GLN A 186 -11.10 1.64 -4.88
C GLN A 186 -11.06 0.23 -4.28
N LEU A 187 -10.18 0.00 -3.30
CA LEU A 187 -10.06 -1.30 -2.63
C LEU A 187 -11.38 -1.72 -1.97
N ASN A 188 -12.07 -0.80 -1.31
CA ASN A 188 -13.37 -1.08 -0.68
C ASN A 188 -14.44 -1.44 -1.73
N LYS A 189 -14.51 -0.68 -2.83
CA LYS A 189 -15.43 -0.96 -3.94
C LYS A 189 -15.19 -2.34 -4.55
N TYR A 190 -13.93 -2.70 -4.79
CA TYR A 190 -13.59 -4.02 -5.32
C TYR A 190 -13.86 -5.14 -4.31
N TYR A 191 -13.67 -4.89 -3.01
CA TYR A 191 -14.00 -5.86 -1.97
C TYR A 191 -15.50 -6.15 -1.92
N GLU A 192 -16.34 -5.11 -1.98
CA GLU A 192 -17.80 -5.25 -2.03
C GLU A 192 -18.26 -6.00 -3.29
N ALA A 193 -17.81 -5.56 -4.47
CA ALA A 193 -18.14 -6.22 -5.73
C ALA A 193 -17.69 -7.70 -5.78
N LEU A 194 -16.51 -7.98 -5.20
CA LEU A 194 -16.02 -9.35 -5.11
C LEU A 194 -16.90 -10.19 -4.17
N HIS A 195 -17.22 -9.66 -3.00
CA HIS A 195 -18.06 -10.35 -2.02
C HIS A 195 -19.45 -10.67 -2.59
N GLU A 196 -20.04 -9.73 -3.33
CA GLU A 196 -21.33 -9.91 -3.98
C GLU A 196 -21.28 -11.03 -5.05
N ASN A 197 -20.26 -11.02 -5.92
CA ASN A 197 -20.08 -12.05 -6.94
C ASN A 197 -19.84 -13.44 -6.34
N GLU A 198 -19.02 -13.55 -5.29
CA GLU A 198 -18.78 -14.83 -4.60
C GLU A 198 -20.06 -15.36 -3.95
N ARG A 199 -20.86 -14.48 -3.35
CA ARG A 199 -22.16 -14.83 -2.77
C ARG A 199 -23.13 -15.32 -3.85
N PHE A 200 -23.22 -14.63 -4.98
CA PHE A 200 -24.10 -15.03 -6.09
C PHE A 200 -23.72 -16.40 -6.66
N LEU A 201 -22.45 -16.60 -7.01
CA LEU A 201 -21.97 -17.89 -7.55
C LEU A 201 -22.17 -19.04 -6.56
N SER A 202 -21.98 -18.80 -5.26
CA SER A 202 -22.23 -19.80 -4.21
C SER A 202 -23.71 -20.18 -4.15
N VAL A 203 -24.62 -19.21 -4.17
CA VAL A 203 -26.07 -19.44 -4.15
C VAL A 203 -26.54 -20.21 -5.38
N VAL A 204 -26.03 -19.87 -6.58
CA VAL A 204 -26.35 -20.62 -7.81
C VAL A 204 -25.85 -22.07 -7.73
N ASN A 205 -24.58 -22.28 -7.34
CA ASN A 205 -23.99 -23.61 -7.20
C ASN A 205 -24.69 -24.47 -6.13
N ILE A 206 -25.18 -23.86 -5.05
CA ILE A 206 -25.99 -24.57 -4.04
C ILE A 206 -27.35 -24.95 -4.65
N THR A 207 -27.99 -24.04 -5.38
CA THR A 207 -29.29 -24.27 -6.04
C THR A 207 -29.20 -25.40 -7.06
N ASP A 208 -28.09 -25.52 -7.77
CA ASP A 208 -27.82 -26.63 -8.69
C ASP A 208 -27.75 -28.00 -8.03
N LYS A 209 -27.49 -28.05 -6.72
CA LYS A 209 -27.40 -29.28 -5.91
C LYS A 209 -28.70 -29.62 -5.18
N ILE A 210 -29.74 -28.78 -5.27
CA ILE A 210 -31.06 -29.02 -4.65
C ILE A 210 -31.88 -29.99 -5.52
N SER A 211 -32.82 -30.72 -4.91
CA SER A 211 -33.74 -31.60 -5.63
C SER A 211 -34.49 -30.83 -6.75
N PRO A 212 -34.70 -31.44 -7.93
CA PRO A 212 -35.34 -30.79 -9.07
C PRO A 212 -36.69 -30.11 -8.72
N GLU A 213 -37.47 -30.73 -7.84
CA GLU A 213 -38.80 -30.27 -7.43
C GLU A 213 -38.82 -28.90 -6.73
N LYS A 214 -37.70 -28.44 -6.15
CA LYS A 214 -37.60 -27.14 -5.45
C LYS A 214 -36.69 -26.14 -6.14
N LYS A 215 -36.08 -26.54 -7.26
CA LYS A 215 -35.02 -25.78 -7.90
C LYS A 215 -35.57 -24.49 -8.53
N ASP A 216 -36.72 -24.58 -9.19
CA ASP A 216 -37.37 -23.45 -9.83
C ASP A 216 -37.87 -22.40 -8.82
N ASP A 217 -38.39 -22.85 -7.67
CA ASP A 217 -38.83 -21.97 -6.58
C ASP A 217 -37.64 -21.15 -6.02
N VAL A 218 -36.49 -21.81 -5.81
CA VAL A 218 -35.27 -21.16 -5.32
C VAL A 218 -34.72 -20.19 -6.35
N TYR A 219 -34.73 -20.53 -7.64
CA TYR A 219 -34.33 -19.57 -8.69
C TYR A 219 -35.24 -18.35 -8.74
N GLN A 220 -36.55 -18.50 -8.56
CA GLN A 220 -37.46 -17.35 -8.49
C GLN A 220 -37.14 -16.43 -7.31
N GLU A 221 -36.80 -16.99 -6.14
CA GLU A 221 -36.36 -16.17 -5.00
C GLU A 221 -35.04 -15.46 -5.26
N ILE A 222 -34.07 -16.12 -5.91
CA ILE A 222 -32.81 -15.49 -6.30
C ILE A 222 -33.07 -14.31 -7.22
N ILE A 223 -33.87 -14.49 -8.29
CA ILE A 223 -34.20 -13.42 -9.24
C ILE A 223 -34.89 -12.24 -8.53
N LYS A 224 -35.87 -12.52 -7.66
CA LYS A 224 -36.55 -11.47 -6.86
C LYS A 224 -35.57 -10.72 -5.96
N SER A 225 -34.63 -11.42 -5.32
CA SER A 225 -33.63 -10.79 -4.47
C SER A 225 -32.67 -9.89 -5.24
N GLN A 226 -32.27 -10.28 -6.47
CA GLN A 226 -31.38 -9.49 -7.32
C GLN A 226 -32.08 -8.25 -7.90
N LEU A 227 -33.36 -8.37 -8.26
CA LEU A 227 -34.16 -7.22 -8.71
C LEU A 227 -34.38 -6.21 -7.58
N ASN A 228 -34.76 -6.67 -6.38
CA ASN A 228 -34.96 -5.79 -5.22
C ASN A 228 -33.66 -5.15 -4.72
N TYR A 229 -32.50 -5.81 -4.86
CA TYR A 229 -31.21 -5.25 -4.49
C TYR A 229 -30.89 -3.99 -5.31
N LYS A 230 -31.26 -3.96 -6.59
CA LYS A 230 -31.06 -2.81 -7.47
C LYS A 230 -31.90 -1.59 -7.06
N ASP A 231 -33.08 -1.80 -6.49
CA ASP A 231 -33.99 -0.73 -6.03
C ASP A 231 -33.58 -0.13 -4.67
N MET A 232 -32.67 -0.77 -3.92
CA MET A 232 -32.16 -0.27 -2.64
C MET A 232 -30.91 0.61 -2.77
N ILE A 233 -30.22 0.59 -3.92
CA ILE A 233 -28.93 1.28 -4.14
C ILE A 233 -29.07 2.44 -5.15
N SER A 234 -30.21 2.56 -5.84
CA SER A 234 -30.60 3.72 -6.65
C SER A 234 -31.23 4.84 -5.82
#